data_AF-A0A835YZC6-F1
#
_entry.id   AF-A0A835YZC6-F1
#
_cell.length_a   1.000
_cell.length_b   1.000
_cell.length_c   1.000
_cell.angle_alpha   90.00
_cell.angle_beta   90.00
_cell.angle_gamma   90.00
#
_symmetry.space_group_name_H-M   'P 1'
#
loop_
_entity.id
_entity.type
_entity.pdbx_description
1 polymer ?
#
loop_
_entity_poly.entity_id
_entity_poly.type
_entity_poly.pdbx_seq_one_letter_code
_entity_poly.pdbx_strand_id
1 'polypeptide(L)'
;MSNAIEYSDKYSDGDYEYRHVFIPKEQAKRVPKDRTLTEAEWRHTYKVTMSRGWEHYGIHRPEPHVLLFRRPLGTDPTTGEVDPELREVEIQRYLADMEERMEAE
;
A
#
# COMPACT_ATOMS: atom_id res chain seq x y z
N MET A 1 17.43 -15.63 8.34
CA MET A 1 16.38 -14.95 7.56
C MET A 1 15.47 -14.25 8.56
N SER A 2 15.25 -12.95 8.42
CA SER A 2 14.33 -12.20 9.26
C SER A 2 12.93 -12.80 9.11
N ASN A 3 12.33 -13.23 10.22
CA ASN A 3 10.90 -13.59 10.27
C ASN A 3 10.01 -12.35 10.43
N ALA A 4 10.59 -11.16 10.23
CA ALA A 4 9.92 -9.88 10.37
C ALA A 4 9.20 -9.50 9.06
N ILE A 5 8.12 -8.75 9.20
CA ILE A 5 7.42 -8.12 8.09
C ILE A 5 8.11 -6.77 7.83
N GLU A 6 8.45 -6.51 6.58
CA GLU A 6 9.10 -5.26 6.16
C GLU A 6 8.15 -4.44 5.28
N TYR A 7 8.21 -3.12 5.41
CA TYR A 7 7.29 -2.18 4.76
C TYR A 7 8.10 -1.22 3.89
N SER A 8 7.69 -1.04 2.64
CA SER A 8 8.30 -0.04 1.77
C SER A 8 7.93 1.39 2.17
N ASP A 9 8.69 2.34 1.66
CA ASP A 9 8.24 3.71 1.56
C ASP A 9 6.98 3.81 0.72
N LYS A 10 6.22 4.88 0.98
CA LYS A 10 4.99 5.14 0.27
C LYS A 10 5.26 5.98 -0.97
N TYR A 11 4.48 5.76 -2.00
CA TYR A 11 4.52 6.53 -3.24
C TYR A 11 3.10 6.72 -3.76
N SER A 12 2.86 7.72 -4.60
CA SER A 12 1.54 8.08 -5.10
C SER A 12 1.53 8.38 -6.60
N ASP A 13 0.36 8.29 -7.23
CA ASP A 13 0.15 8.52 -8.67
C ASP A 13 -0.97 9.53 -8.99
N GLY A 14 -1.27 10.45 -8.06
CA GLY A 14 -2.33 11.45 -8.22
C GLY A 14 -3.73 10.98 -7.81
N ASP A 15 -3.98 9.67 -7.73
CA ASP A 15 -5.26 9.12 -7.25
C ASP A 15 -5.10 8.24 -6.01
N TYR A 16 -4.01 7.46 -5.94
CA TYR A 16 -3.78 6.52 -4.86
C TYR A 16 -2.42 6.73 -4.18
N GLU A 17 -2.36 6.34 -2.90
CA GLU A 17 -1.13 6.07 -2.17
C GLU A 17 -0.87 4.56 -2.18
N TYR A 18 0.36 4.17 -2.49
CA TYR A 18 0.81 2.79 -2.62
C TYR A 18 1.89 2.46 -1.61
N ARG A 19 1.98 1.17 -1.31
CA ARG A 19 3.06 0.57 -0.54
C ARG A 19 3.12 -0.91 -0.86
N HIS A 20 4.31 -1.50 -0.82
CA HIS A 20 4.45 -2.94 -0.81
C HIS A 20 4.97 -3.44 0.54
N VAL A 21 4.53 -4.65 0.90
CA VAL A 21 4.89 -5.29 2.17
C VAL A 21 5.55 -6.63 1.89
N PHE A 22 6.72 -6.83 2.47
CA PHE A 22 7.44 -8.09 2.40
C PHE A 22 7.03 -8.96 3.59
N ILE A 23 6.40 -10.09 3.31
CA ILE A 23 6.07 -11.11 4.32
C ILE A 23 7.14 -12.21 4.34
N PRO A 24 7.28 -12.95 5.47
CA PRO A 24 8.18 -14.09 5.51
C PRO A 24 7.87 -15.11 4.41
N LYS A 25 8.91 -15.64 3.74
CA LYS A 25 8.77 -16.58 2.61
C LYS A 25 7.94 -17.83 2.96
N GLU A 26 7.95 -18.25 4.21
CA GLU A 26 7.12 -19.38 4.69
C GLU A 26 5.62 -19.05 4.71
N GLN A 27 5.25 -17.80 4.98
CA GLN A 27 3.86 -17.35 4.88
C GLN A 27 3.42 -17.18 3.43
N ALA A 28 4.31 -16.71 2.55
CA ALA A 28 4.04 -16.51 1.13
C ALA A 28 3.55 -17.77 0.42
N LYS A 29 3.98 -18.96 0.87
CA LYS A 29 3.50 -20.26 0.34
C LYS A 29 1.99 -20.48 0.51
N ARG A 30 1.37 -19.78 1.46
CA ARG A 30 -0.07 -19.91 1.79
C ARG A 30 -0.92 -18.82 1.15
N VAL A 31 -0.30 -17.81 0.52
CA VAL A 31 -1.01 -16.73 -0.17
C VAL A 31 -1.73 -17.30 -1.40
N PRO A 32 -3.03 -17.04 -1.57
CA PRO A 32 -3.76 -17.42 -2.79
C PRO A 32 -3.09 -16.83 -4.04
N LYS A 33 -3.03 -17.60 -5.12
CA LYS A 33 -2.37 -17.19 -6.39
C LYS A 33 -3.34 -16.62 -7.41
N ASP A 34 -4.62 -16.77 -7.15
CA ASP A 34 -5.75 -16.50 -8.05
C ASP A 34 -6.59 -15.30 -7.59
N ARG A 35 -6.45 -14.87 -6.33
CA ARG A 35 -7.17 -13.73 -5.77
C ARG A 35 -6.32 -12.93 -4.78
N THR A 36 -6.73 -11.70 -4.53
CA THR A 36 -6.16 -10.86 -3.47
C THR A 36 -6.70 -11.25 -2.09
N LEU A 37 -6.06 -10.70 -1.07
CA LEU A 37 -6.39 -10.93 0.34
C LEU A 37 -7.37 -9.86 0.80
N THR A 38 -8.40 -10.26 1.52
CA THR A 38 -9.28 -9.33 2.24
C THR A 38 -8.55 -8.68 3.41
N GLU A 39 -9.09 -7.56 3.92
CA GLU A 39 -8.52 -6.89 5.11
C GLU A 39 -8.37 -7.79 6.32
N ALA A 40 -9.38 -8.61 6.58
CA ALA A 40 -9.32 -9.59 7.65
C ALA A 40 -8.20 -10.60 7.45
N GLU A 41 -7.98 -11.08 6.22
CA GLU A 41 -6.94 -12.06 5.92
C GLU A 41 -5.53 -11.47 6.11
N TRP A 42 -5.23 -10.32 5.50
CA TRP A 42 -3.89 -9.75 5.60
C TRP A 42 -3.56 -9.25 7.01
N ARG A 43 -4.54 -8.75 7.78
CA ARG A 43 -4.35 -8.35 9.18
C ARG A 43 -4.21 -9.55 10.12
N HIS A 44 -5.14 -10.51 10.05
CA HIS A 44 -5.24 -11.55 11.07
C HIS A 44 -4.39 -12.78 10.75
N THR A 45 -4.30 -13.19 9.48
CA THR A 45 -3.56 -14.39 9.08
C THR A 45 -2.09 -14.06 8.81
N TYR A 46 -1.83 -13.00 8.04
CA TYR A 46 -0.47 -12.60 7.65
C TYR A 46 0.16 -11.56 8.58
N LYS A 47 -0.58 -11.11 9.61
CA LYS A 47 -0.10 -10.20 10.66
C LYS A 47 0.46 -8.87 10.12
N VAL A 48 0.06 -8.47 8.92
CA VAL A 48 0.43 -7.18 8.35
C VAL A 48 -0.30 -6.09 9.13
N THR A 49 0.45 -5.09 9.60
CA THR A 49 -0.07 -4.00 10.44
C THR A 49 0.16 -2.68 9.76
N MET A 50 -0.94 -2.00 9.40
CA MET A 50 -0.93 -0.68 8.77
C MET A 50 -2.15 0.11 9.26
N SER A 51 -2.19 1.41 8.92
CA SER A 51 -3.38 2.26 9.11
C SER A 51 -4.61 1.69 8.38
N ARG A 52 -5.77 2.33 8.53
CA ARG A 52 -6.97 1.93 7.79
C ARG A 52 -6.95 2.37 6.33
N GLY A 53 -7.83 1.74 5.55
CA GLY A 53 -8.10 2.05 4.14
C GLY A 53 -7.19 1.38 3.12
N TRP A 54 -6.21 0.57 3.55
CA TRP A 54 -5.35 -0.19 2.63
C TRP A 54 -6.08 -1.39 2.02
N GLU A 55 -6.04 -1.48 0.70
CA GLU A 55 -6.55 -2.59 -0.11
C GLU A 55 -5.38 -3.36 -0.73
N HIS A 56 -5.38 -4.69 -0.61
CA HIS A 56 -4.49 -5.55 -1.41
C HIS A 56 -5.05 -5.63 -2.83
N TYR A 57 -4.42 -4.96 -3.78
CA TYR A 57 -5.01 -4.72 -5.10
C TYR A 57 -4.40 -5.55 -6.23
N GLY A 58 -3.28 -6.23 -5.99
CA GLY A 58 -2.59 -6.97 -7.05
C GLY A 58 -1.64 -8.05 -6.55
N ILE A 59 -1.53 -9.13 -7.33
CA ILE A 59 -0.65 -10.25 -7.04
C ILE A 59 0.66 -10.07 -7.80
N HIS A 60 1.75 -9.91 -7.07
CA HIS A 60 3.08 -9.85 -7.66
C HIS A 60 3.62 -11.26 -7.94
N ARG A 61 3.38 -11.77 -9.17
CA ARG A 61 3.71 -13.16 -9.56
C ARG A 61 5.19 -13.54 -9.44
N PRO A 62 6.17 -12.67 -9.83
CA PRO A 62 7.58 -13.01 -9.71
C PRO A 62 8.02 -13.25 -8.26
N GLU A 63 7.51 -12.45 -7.32
CA GLU A 63 7.86 -12.51 -5.90
C GLU A 63 6.61 -12.59 -5.01
N PRO A 64 6.07 -13.80 -4.74
CA PRO A 64 4.82 -13.99 -3.98
C PRO A 64 4.86 -13.52 -2.52
N HIS A 65 6.05 -13.21 -2.02
CA HIS A 65 6.28 -12.68 -0.68
C HIS A 65 6.15 -11.15 -0.62
N VAL A 66 5.89 -10.51 -1.77
CA VAL A 66 5.60 -9.09 -1.91
C VAL A 66 4.10 -8.91 -2.08
N LEU A 67 3.46 -8.26 -1.11
CA LEU A 67 2.05 -7.92 -1.15
C LEU A 67 1.90 -6.45 -1.56
N LEU A 68 1.09 -6.18 -2.59
CA LEU A 68 0.89 -4.84 -3.14
C LEU A 68 -0.35 -4.21 -2.54
N PHE A 69 -0.19 -3.06 -1.89
CA PHE A 69 -1.28 -2.33 -1.28
C PHE A 69 -1.47 -0.94 -1.90
N ARG A 70 -2.71 -0.50 -1.96
CA ARG A 70 -3.09 0.87 -2.32
C ARG A 70 -4.19 1.38 -1.40
N ARG A 71 -4.33 2.69 -1.28
CA ARG A 71 -5.51 3.36 -0.72
C ARG A 71 -5.73 4.68 -1.44
N PRO A 72 -6.96 5.20 -1.54
CA PRO A 72 -7.18 6.51 -2.16
C PRO A 72 -6.40 7.62 -1.45
N LEU A 73 -5.96 8.63 -2.19
CA LEU A 73 -5.40 9.85 -1.58
C LEU A 73 -6.45 10.55 -0.70
N GLY A 74 -5.98 11.14 0.40
CA GLY A 74 -6.86 11.74 1.41
C GLY A 74 -7.55 10.74 2.35
N THR A 75 -7.15 9.47 2.34
CA THR A 75 -7.70 8.48 3.28
C THR A 75 -7.25 8.74 4.71
N ASP A 76 -8.21 9.01 5.61
CA ASP A 76 -7.96 9.17 7.03
C ASP A 76 -7.41 7.84 7.62
N PRO A 77 -6.25 7.87 8.30
CA PRO A 77 -5.58 6.66 8.78
C PRO A 77 -6.33 5.95 9.92
N THR A 78 -7.25 6.63 10.60
CA THR A 78 -8.03 6.17 11.73
C THR A 78 -9.39 5.62 11.33
N THR A 79 -10.11 6.30 10.42
CA THR A 79 -11.44 5.88 9.95
C THR A 79 -11.36 4.96 8.73
N GLY A 80 -10.37 5.18 7.86
CA GLY A 80 -10.24 4.51 6.57
C GLY A 80 -11.13 5.10 5.47
N GLU A 81 -11.81 6.21 5.75
CA GLU A 81 -12.65 6.91 4.78
C GLU A 81 -11.85 8.01 4.08
N VAL A 82 -12.29 8.39 2.88
CA VAL A 82 -11.67 9.46 2.09
C VAL A 82 -12.23 10.79 2.55
N ASP A 83 -11.37 11.66 3.06
CA ASP A 83 -11.69 13.05 3.34
C ASP A 83 -11.40 13.90 2.08
N PRO A 84 -12.40 14.59 1.51
CA PRO A 84 -12.21 15.43 0.34
C PRO A 84 -11.17 16.54 0.52
N GLU A 85 -11.06 17.14 1.71
CA GLU A 85 -10.12 18.21 1.99
C GLU A 85 -8.69 17.65 2.05
N LEU A 86 -8.50 16.52 2.73
CA LEU A 86 -7.19 15.84 2.75
C LEU A 86 -6.79 15.36 1.36
N ARG A 87 -7.76 14.89 0.55
CA ARG A 87 -7.49 14.44 -0.82
C ARG A 87 -6.96 15.58 -1.67
N GLU A 88 -7.58 16.76 -1.59
CA GLU A 88 -7.12 17.95 -2.31
C GLU A 88 -5.70 18.32 -1.90
N VAL A 89 -5.40 18.36 -0.60
CA VAL A 89 -4.05 18.67 -0.09
C VAL A 89 -3.00 17.68 -0.62
N GLU A 90 -3.29 16.38 -0.59
CA GLU A 90 -2.36 15.36 -1.09
C GLU A 90 -2.17 15.42 -2.60
N ILE A 91 -3.21 15.77 -3.38
CA ILE A 91 -3.10 16.00 -4.82
C ILE A 91 -2.18 17.19 -5.10
N GLN A 92 -2.39 18.33 -4.42
CA GLN A 92 -1.54 19.51 -4.60
C GLN A 92 -0.07 19.21 -4.26
N ARG A 93 0.16 18.42 -3.21
CA ARG A 93 1.51 17.95 -2.87
C ARG A 93 2.12 17.09 -3.98
N TYR A 94 1.37 16.13 -4.51
CA TYR A 94 1.83 15.29 -5.62
C TYR A 94 2.21 16.13 -6.86
N LEU A 95 1.39 17.12 -7.20
CA LEU A 95 1.65 18.02 -8.33
C LEU A 95 2.90 18.87 -8.11
N ALA A 96 3.07 19.44 -6.91
CA ALA A 96 4.26 20.21 -6.57
C ALA A 96 5.54 19.36 -6.61
N ASP A 97 5.51 18.15 -6.05
CA ASP A 97 6.64 17.20 -6.10
C ASP A 97 6.99 16.80 -7.55
N MET A 98 5.97 16.71 -8.43
CA MET A 98 6.17 16.38 -9.84
C MET A 98 6.77 17.57 -10.61
N GLU A 99 6.30 18.80 -10.37
CA GLU A 99 6.85 20.02 -10.95
C GLU A 99 8.33 20.19 -10.56
N GLU A 100 8.66 20.02 -9.28
CA GLU A 100 10.06 20.12 -8.80
C GLU A 100 10.98 19.11 -9.50
N ARG A 101 10.51 17.87 -9.70
CA ARG A 101 11.29 16.84 -10.44
C ARG A 101 11.48 17.19 -11.91
N MET A 102 10.46 17.76 -12.55
CA MET A 102 10.57 18.21 -13.94
C MET A 102 11.52 19.40 -14.09
N GLU A 103 11.59 20.29 -13.11
CA GLU A 103 12.53 21.42 -13.10
C GLU A 103 13.98 21.00 -12.80
N ALA A 104 14.17 19.88 -12.11
CA ALA A 104 15.48 19.35 -11.75
C ALA A 104 16.17 18.53 -12.86
N GLU A 105 15.46 18.21 -13.94
CA GLU A 105 15.95 17.48 -15.13
C GLU A 105 16.37 18.41 -16.27
#